data_AF-A0A4Y9FG29-F1
#
_entry.id   AF-A0A4Y9FG29-F1
#
_cell.length_a   1.000
_cell.length_b   1.000
_cell.length_c   1.000
_cell.angle_alpha   90.00
_cell.angle_beta   90.00
_cell.angle_gamma   90.00
#
_symmetry.space_group_name_H-M   'P 1'
#
loop_
_entity.id
_entity.type
_entity.pdbx_description
1 polymer ?
#
loop_
_entity_poly.entity_id
_entity_poly.type
_entity_poly.pdbx_seq_one_letter_code
_entity_poly.pdbx_strand_id
1 'polypeptide(L)'
;KDLTDEEKAAAKSDVDTKASEAKSAIDSATTDAGVETAKTAGVDSISAINPPATAKDTAKTAIDTAAAAKKQAIDNRKDLTDEEKAAAKSDVDTKASEAKSAIDSATTNAGVETAKTAGTESISSVNPPATAKDTAKTA
;
A
#
# COMPACT_ATOMS: atom_id res chain seq x y z
N LYS A 1 0.30 -9.21 7.54
CA LYS A 1 0.11 -7.84 7.04
C LYS A 1 1.36 -7.06 7.39
N ASP A 2 1.93 -6.32 6.45
CA ASP A 2 3.09 -5.48 6.72
C ASP A 2 2.60 -4.07 7.07
N LEU A 3 2.74 -3.69 8.34
CA LEU A 3 2.23 -2.43 8.91
C LEU A 3 3.32 -1.38 8.89
N THR A 4 2.93 -0.12 8.76
CA THR A 4 3.84 1.00 9.03
C THR A 4 4.09 1.15 10.53
N ASP A 5 5.13 1.89 10.88
CA ASP A 5 5.50 2.14 12.27
C ASP A 5 4.40 2.90 13.02
N GLU A 6 3.67 3.80 12.34
CA GLU A 6 2.50 4.46 12.90
C GLU A 6 1.35 3.49 13.15
N GLU A 7 1.06 2.57 12.23
CA GLU A 7 0.02 1.54 12.41
C GLU A 7 0.39 0.56 13.53
N LYS A 8 1.68 0.20 13.67
CA LYS A 8 2.19 -0.61 14.80
C LYS A 8 2.08 0.13 16.13
N ALA A 9 2.41 1.43 16.17
CA ALA A 9 2.33 2.24 17.37
C ALA A 9 0.88 2.37 17.86
N ALA A 10 -0.07 2.57 16.95
CA ALA A 10 -1.50 2.56 17.27
C ALA A 10 -1.93 1.20 17.85
N ALA A 11 -1.54 0.09 17.21
CA ALA A 11 -1.83 -1.26 17.70
C ALA A 11 -1.28 -1.50 19.11
N LYS A 12 -0.05 -1.03 19.37
CA LYS A 12 0.57 -1.13 20.69
C LYS A 12 -0.17 -0.30 21.74
N SER A 13 -0.59 0.91 21.40
CA SER A 13 -1.39 1.76 22.28
C SER A 13 -2.73 1.11 22.64
N ASP A 14 -3.37 0.43 21.69
CA ASP A 14 -4.61 -0.32 21.93
C ASP A 14 -4.37 -1.51 22.87
N VAL A 15 -3.27 -2.26 22.68
CA VAL A 15 -2.86 -3.35 23.58
C VAL A 15 -2.64 -2.82 25.00
N ASP A 16 -1.88 -1.73 25.15
CA ASP A 16 -1.56 -1.15 26.45
C ASP A 16 -2.87 -0.66 27.14
N THR A 17 -3.79 -0.05 26.39
CA THR A 17 -5.11 0.36 26.90
C THR A 17 -5.93 -0.83 27.38
N LYS A 18 -6.05 -1.90 26.57
CA LYS A 18 -6.82 -3.10 26.93
C LYS A 18 -6.20 -3.87 28.10
N ALA A 19 -4.88 -3.88 28.22
CA ALA A 19 -4.20 -4.44 29.38
C ALA A 19 -4.51 -3.65 30.67
N SER A 20 -4.52 -2.31 30.60
CA SER A 20 -4.92 -1.47 31.74
C SER A 20 -6.38 -1.68 32.12
N GLU A 21 -7.31 -1.71 31.16
CA GLU A 21 -8.73 -1.99 31.41
C GLU A 21 -8.93 -3.35 32.09
N ALA A 22 -8.26 -4.40 31.60
CA ALA A 22 -8.31 -5.73 32.18
C ALA A 22 -7.79 -5.76 33.63
N LYS A 23 -6.66 -5.08 33.89
CA LYS A 23 -6.09 -4.99 35.23
C LYS A 23 -7.03 -4.27 36.20
N SER A 24 -7.61 -3.15 35.79
CA SER A 24 -8.60 -2.43 36.60
C SER A 24 -9.85 -3.25 36.88
N ALA A 25 -10.32 -4.05 35.92
CA ALA A 25 -11.46 -4.96 36.12
C ALA A 25 -11.14 -6.07 37.13
N ILE A 26 -9.92 -6.63 37.09
CA ILE A 26 -9.44 -7.61 38.07
C ILE A 26 -9.35 -6.98 39.46
N ASP A 27 -8.72 -5.81 39.58
CA ASP A 27 -8.54 -5.10 40.86
C ASP A 27 -9.88 -4.70 41.50
N SER A 28 -10.93 -4.49 40.69
CA SER A 28 -12.28 -4.16 41.15
C SER A 28 -13.13 -5.37 41.52
N ALA A 29 -12.70 -6.59 41.15
CA ALA A 29 -13.48 -7.80 41.41
C ALA A 29 -13.41 -8.17 42.90
N THR A 30 -14.57 -8.45 43.50
CA THR A 30 -14.70 -8.78 44.93
C THR A 30 -14.86 -10.27 45.22
N THR A 31 -14.83 -11.11 44.18
CA THR A 31 -15.00 -12.56 44.28
C THR A 31 -14.08 -13.28 43.30
N ASP A 32 -13.73 -14.52 43.61
CA ASP A 32 -12.90 -15.36 42.74
C ASP A 32 -13.53 -15.56 41.35
N ALA A 33 -14.86 -15.73 41.30
CA ALA A 33 -15.60 -15.84 40.04
C ALA A 33 -15.53 -14.54 39.20
N GLY A 34 -15.58 -13.39 39.87
CA GLY A 34 -15.40 -12.09 39.23
C GLY A 34 -13.99 -11.90 38.67
N VAL A 35 -12.96 -12.34 39.40
CA VAL A 35 -11.57 -12.31 38.95
C VAL A 35 -11.37 -13.15 37.70
N GLU A 36 -11.86 -14.40 37.68
CA GLU A 36 -11.73 -15.26 36.49
C GLU A 36 -12.51 -14.70 35.29
N THR A 37 -13.70 -14.12 35.51
CA THR A 37 -14.46 -13.45 34.44
C THR A 37 -13.69 -12.27 33.85
N ALA A 38 -13.14 -11.39 34.70
CA ALA A 38 -12.37 -10.22 34.27
C ALA A 38 -11.09 -10.62 33.51
N LYS A 39 -10.42 -11.67 33.98
CA LYS A 39 -9.24 -12.25 33.32
C LYS A 39 -9.58 -12.79 31.93
N THR A 40 -10.63 -13.59 31.78
CA THR A 40 -11.05 -14.12 30.47
C THR A 40 -11.41 -12.99 29.52
N ALA A 41 -12.24 -12.03 29.95
CA ALA A 41 -12.63 -10.89 29.12
C ALA A 41 -11.42 -10.04 28.69
N GLY A 42 -10.43 -9.86 29.58
CA GLY A 42 -9.19 -9.16 29.28
C GLY A 42 -8.34 -9.87 28.23
N VAL A 43 -8.15 -11.18 28.37
CA VAL A 43 -7.42 -12.01 27.40
C VAL A 43 -8.10 -11.99 26.03
N ASP A 44 -9.43 -12.13 25.99
CA ASP A 44 -10.19 -12.09 24.74
C ASP A 44 -10.08 -10.73 24.05
N SER A 45 -10.18 -9.63 24.82
CA SER A 45 -10.09 -8.26 24.29
C SER A 45 -8.73 -7.96 23.69
N ILE A 46 -7.64 -8.38 24.35
CA ILE A 46 -6.27 -8.21 23.83
C ILE A 46 -6.06 -9.09 22.60
N SER A 47 -6.54 -10.34 22.63
CA SER A 47 -6.39 -11.29 21.51
C SER A 47 -7.19 -10.89 20.27
N ALA A 48 -8.24 -10.08 20.44
CA ALA A 48 -9.03 -9.53 19.34
C ALA A 48 -8.36 -8.36 18.61
N ILE A 49 -7.23 -7.84 19.09
CA ILE A 49 -6.54 -6.71 18.46
C ILE A 49 -5.92 -7.16 17.13
N ASN A 50 -6.44 -6.58 16.05
CA ASN A 50 -6.00 -6.86 14.68
C ASN A 50 -5.89 -5.54 13.90
N PRO A 51 -4.72 -4.87 13.94
CA PRO A 51 -4.56 -3.57 13.30
C PRO A 51 -4.71 -3.65 11.77
N PRO A 52 -5.38 -2.66 11.15
CA PRO A 52 -5.52 -2.62 9.71
C PRO A 52 -4.19 -2.16 9.07
N ALA A 53 -3.81 -2.77 7.95
CA ALA A 53 -2.68 -2.32 7.12
C ALA A 53 -3.27 -1.62 5.90
N THR A 54 -3.30 -0.30 5.92
CA THR A 54 -4.08 0.50 4.97
C THR A 54 -3.22 1.41 4.11
N ALA A 55 -2.12 1.93 4.66
CA ALA A 55 -1.26 2.86 3.95
C ALA A 55 -0.66 2.22 2.68
N LYS A 56 0.01 1.07 2.83
CA LYS A 56 0.65 0.37 1.69
C LYS A 56 -0.37 -0.11 0.65
N ASP A 57 -1.49 -0.66 1.08
CA ASP A 57 -2.52 -1.20 0.18
C ASP A 57 -3.19 -0.09 -0.65
N THR A 58 -3.47 1.05 -0.02
CA THR A 58 -4.00 2.24 -0.69
C THR A 58 -3.00 2.77 -1.72
N ALA A 59 -1.72 2.88 -1.35
CA ALA A 59 -0.67 3.35 -2.25
C ALA A 59 -0.47 2.44 -3.47
N LYS A 60 -0.46 1.11 -3.29
CA LYS A 60 -0.34 0.15 -4.40
C LYS A 60 -1.52 0.22 -5.35
N THR A 61 -2.74 0.40 -4.83
CA THR A 61 -3.95 0.59 -5.64
C THR A 61 -3.85 1.86 -6.50
N ALA A 62 -3.28 2.94 -5.96
CA ALA A 62 -3.03 4.16 -6.73
C ALA A 62 -2.00 3.94 -7.86
N ILE A 63 -0.94 3.16 -7.60
CA ILE A 63 0.04 2.77 -8.63
C ILE A 63 -0.63 1.95 -9.74
N ASP A 64 -1.46 0.97 -9.39
CA ASP A 64 -2.20 0.16 -10.37
C ASP A 64 -3.13 1.01 -11.24
N THR A 65 -3.83 1.95 -10.61
CA THR A 65 -4.73 2.89 -11.32
C THR A 65 -3.95 3.77 -12.29
N ALA A 66 -2.81 4.34 -11.85
CA ALA A 66 -1.94 5.17 -12.69
C ALA A 66 -1.37 4.38 -13.87
N ALA A 67 -0.90 3.15 -13.64
CA ALA A 67 -0.38 2.26 -14.67
C ALA A 67 -1.46 1.91 -15.71
N ALA A 68 -2.67 1.56 -15.26
CA ALA A 68 -3.79 1.25 -16.16
C ALA A 68 -4.18 2.45 -17.03
N ALA A 69 -4.32 3.63 -16.43
CA ALA A 69 -4.63 4.87 -17.15
C ALA A 69 -3.54 5.20 -18.19
N LYS A 70 -2.26 5.04 -17.82
CA LYS A 70 -1.15 5.32 -18.73
C LYS A 70 -1.10 4.35 -19.91
N LYS A 71 -1.30 3.05 -19.67
CA LYS A 71 -1.37 2.04 -20.75
C LYS A 71 -2.53 2.32 -21.71
N GLN A 72 -3.69 2.73 -21.20
CA GLN A 72 -4.82 3.15 -22.04
C GLN A 72 -4.49 4.39 -22.88
N ALA A 73 -3.78 5.39 -22.32
CA ALA A 73 -3.33 6.55 -23.08
C ALA A 73 -2.35 6.17 -24.21
N ILE A 74 -1.43 5.23 -23.96
CA ILE A 74 -0.51 4.68 -24.97
C ILE A 74 -1.29 3.95 -26.07
N ASP A 75 -2.31 3.15 -25.71
CA ASP A 75 -3.13 2.43 -26.69
C ASP A 75 -3.86 3.36 -27.67
N ASN A 76 -4.33 4.48 -27.14
CA ASN A 76 -5.07 5.48 -27.90
C ASN A 76 -4.18 6.30 -28.85
N ARG A 77 -2.85 6.25 -28.72
CA ARG A 77 -1.92 6.91 -29.65
C ARG A 77 -1.97 6.23 -31.02
N LYS A 78 -2.32 7.02 -32.05
CA LYS A 78 -2.46 6.55 -33.44
C LYS A 78 -1.18 6.74 -34.26
N ASP A 79 -0.23 7.49 -33.71
CA ASP A 79 1.07 7.76 -34.31
C ASP A 79 2.10 6.66 -34.01
N LEU A 80 1.87 5.82 -33.00
CA LEU A 80 2.74 4.70 -32.63
C LEU A 80 2.38 3.41 -33.36
N THR A 81 3.39 2.58 -33.63
CA THR A 81 3.19 1.17 -34.03
C THR A 81 2.84 0.29 -32.84
N ASP A 82 2.43 -0.95 -33.13
CA ASP A 82 2.09 -1.92 -32.08
C ASP A 82 3.33 -2.32 -31.26
N GLU A 83 4.50 -2.40 -31.88
CA GLU A 83 5.78 -2.67 -31.20
C GLU A 83 6.17 -1.52 -30.27
N GLU A 84 6.05 -0.27 -30.70
CA GLU A 84 6.34 0.92 -29.89
C GLU A 84 5.37 0.99 -28.68
N LYS A 85 4.09 0.66 -28.90
CA LYS A 85 3.11 0.56 -27.81
C LYS A 85 3.46 -0.55 -26.84
N ALA A 86 3.81 -1.74 -27.33
CA ALA A 86 4.15 -2.88 -26.50
C ALA A 86 5.36 -2.56 -25.60
N ALA A 87 6.42 -1.96 -26.17
CA ALA A 87 7.60 -1.53 -25.42
C ALA A 87 7.24 -0.49 -24.35
N ALA A 88 6.43 0.51 -24.69
CA ALA A 88 6.02 1.54 -23.74
C ALA A 88 5.14 1.00 -22.59
N LYS A 89 4.23 0.05 -22.87
CA LYS A 89 3.44 -0.61 -21.82
C LYS A 89 4.32 -1.47 -20.91
N SER A 90 5.32 -2.14 -21.46
CA SER A 90 6.29 -2.89 -20.67
C SER A 90 7.08 -1.97 -19.73
N ASP A 91 7.47 -0.77 -20.20
CA ASP A 91 8.12 0.23 -19.34
C ASP A 91 7.19 0.73 -18.22
N VAL A 92 5.90 0.94 -18.51
CA VAL A 92 4.89 1.25 -17.48
C VAL A 92 4.82 0.13 -16.43
N ASP A 93 4.79 -1.14 -16.83
CA ASP A 93 4.69 -2.27 -15.91
C ASP A 93 5.96 -2.43 -15.04
N THR A 94 7.14 -2.17 -15.61
CA THR A 94 8.41 -2.12 -14.86
C THR A 94 8.36 -1.02 -13.80
N LYS A 95 8.03 0.20 -14.18
CA LYS A 95 7.94 1.35 -13.25
C LYS A 95 6.90 1.16 -12.16
N ALA A 96 5.76 0.56 -12.49
CA ALA A 96 4.74 0.20 -11.51
C ALA A 96 5.27 -0.84 -10.50
N SER A 97 6.02 -1.83 -10.98
CA SER A 97 6.62 -2.86 -10.11
C SER A 97 7.67 -2.26 -9.17
N GLU A 98 8.57 -1.40 -9.70
CA GLU A 98 9.56 -0.67 -8.90
C GLU A 98 8.90 0.20 -7.82
N ALA A 99 7.84 0.94 -8.18
CA ALA A 99 7.10 1.76 -7.23
C ALA A 99 6.45 0.93 -6.12
N LYS A 100 5.87 -0.23 -6.45
CA LYS A 100 5.30 -1.16 -5.45
C LYS A 100 6.36 -1.71 -4.52
N SER A 101 7.54 -2.08 -5.03
CA SER A 101 8.66 -2.53 -4.20
C SER A 101 9.17 -1.44 -3.26
N ALA A 102 9.19 -0.17 -3.71
CA ALA A 102 9.52 0.97 -2.85
C ALA A 102 8.47 1.18 -1.73
N ILE A 103 7.18 1.05 -2.06
CA ILE A 103 6.08 1.10 -1.07
C ILE A 103 6.22 -0.05 -0.05
N ASP A 104 6.55 -1.26 -0.51
CA ASP A 104 6.78 -2.41 0.37
C ASP A 104 7.95 -2.18 1.32
N SER A 105 9.01 -1.53 0.85
CA SER A 105 10.20 -1.23 1.65
C SER A 105 10.00 -0.09 2.64
N ALA A 106 9.02 0.79 2.43
CA ALA A 106 8.77 1.92 3.30
C ALA A 106 8.27 1.47 4.68
N THR A 107 8.85 2.00 5.75
CA THR A 107 8.45 1.65 7.13
C THR A 107 7.45 2.63 7.74
N THR A 108 7.36 3.85 7.20
CA THR A 108 6.49 4.92 7.72
C THR A 108 5.41 5.29 6.72
N ASN A 109 4.30 5.86 7.20
CA ASN A 109 3.25 6.41 6.34
C ASN A 109 3.81 7.48 5.38
N ALA A 110 4.70 8.34 5.86
CA ALA A 110 5.34 9.35 5.02
C ALA A 110 6.22 8.74 3.92
N GLY A 111 6.95 7.66 4.24
CA GLY A 111 7.74 6.91 3.26
C GLY A 111 6.86 6.26 2.19
N VAL A 112 5.73 5.67 2.60
CA VAL A 112 4.73 5.10 1.67
C VAL A 112 4.19 6.17 0.72
N GLU A 113 3.81 7.34 1.25
CA GLU A 113 3.30 8.45 0.44
C GLU A 113 4.33 9.02 -0.52
N THR A 114 5.60 9.10 -0.10
CA THR A 114 6.71 9.52 -0.95
C THR A 114 6.94 8.54 -2.09
N ALA A 115 6.99 7.23 -1.79
CA ALA A 115 7.15 6.18 -2.79
C ALA A 115 5.99 6.13 -3.79
N LYS A 116 4.75 6.31 -3.32
CA LYS A 116 3.56 6.45 -4.16
C LYS A 116 3.71 7.61 -5.14
N THR A 117 4.05 8.80 -4.64
CA THR A 117 4.17 10.02 -5.44
C THR A 117 5.22 9.84 -6.53
N ALA A 118 6.44 9.46 -6.15
CA ALA A 118 7.52 9.20 -7.10
C ALA A 118 7.17 8.12 -8.15
N GLY A 119 6.48 7.05 -7.71
CA GLY A 119 6.00 6.00 -8.60
C GLY A 119 4.99 6.50 -9.63
N THR A 120 3.99 7.28 -9.20
CA THR A 120 2.99 7.87 -10.11
C THR A 120 3.62 8.83 -11.11
N GLU A 121 4.58 9.65 -10.68
CA GLU A 121 5.33 10.55 -11.56
C GLU A 121 6.14 9.77 -12.60
N SER A 122 6.88 8.74 -12.16
CA SER A 122 7.67 7.87 -13.05
C SER A 122 6.78 7.23 -14.13
N ILE A 123 5.63 6.66 -13.74
CA ILE A 123 4.65 6.10 -14.69
C ILE A 123 4.13 7.17 -15.66
N SER A 124 3.78 8.35 -15.14
CA SER A 124 3.23 9.44 -15.97
C SER A 124 4.22 9.92 -17.03
N SER A 125 5.53 9.83 -16.73
CA SER A 125 6.62 10.26 -17.61
C SER A 125 6.86 9.38 -18.82
N VAL A 126 6.31 8.15 -18.86
CA VAL A 126 6.49 7.22 -19.98
C VAL A 126 5.90 7.82 -21.26
N ASN A 127 6.73 8.21 -22.22
CA ASN A 127 6.26 8.80 -23.47
C ASN A 127 7.10 8.28 -24.64
N PRO A 128 6.68 7.21 -25.33
CA PRO A 128 7.46 6.65 -26.43
C PRO A 128 7.50 7.62 -27.63
N PRO A 129 8.66 7.78 -28.29
CA PRO A 129 8.72 8.51 -29.56
C PRO A 129 8.09 7.67 -30.68
N ALA A 130 7.51 8.32 -31.69
CA ALA A 130 6.94 7.67 -32.88
C ALA A 130 8.00 7.66 -34.01
N THR A 131 8.95 6.74 -33.97
CA THR A 131 10.14 6.75 -34.85
C THR A 131 10.02 5.79 -36.03
N ALA A 132 9.16 4.77 -35.94
CA ALA A 132 8.95 3.83 -37.04
C ALA A 132 8.26 4.47 -38.26
N LYS A 133 7.39 5.46 -38.05
CA LYS A 133 6.71 6.18 -39.15
C LYS A 133 7.67 7.05 -39.99
N ASP A 134 8.77 7.52 -39.40
CA ASP A 134 9.80 8.30 -40.11
C ASP A 134 10.73 7.40 -40.93
N THR A 135 10.96 6.16 -40.48
CA THR A 135 11.82 5.21 -41.19
C THR A 135 11.10 4.59 -42.40
N ALA A 136 9.79 4.36 -42.32
CA ALA A 136 8.99 3.85 -43.45
C ALA A 136 8.67 4.91 -44.52
N LYS A 137 8.90 6.20 -44.24
CA LYS A 137 8.72 7.30 -45.21
C LYS A 137 10.02 7.70 -45.93
N THR A 138 11.16 7.21 -45.44
CA THR A 138 12.50 7.48 -45.97
C THR A 138 13.14 6.28 -46.67
N ALA A 139 12.48 5.11 -46.65
CA ALA A 139 12.80 3.92 -47.44
C ALA A 139 11.88 3.82 -48.68
#